data_AF-A0AAD6HIF5-F1
#
_entry.id   AF-A0AAD6HIF5-F1
#
_cell.length_a   1.000
_cell.length_b   1.000
_cell.length_c   1.000
_cell.angle_alpha   90.00
_cell.angle_beta   90.00
_cell.angle_gamma   90.00
#
_symmetry.space_group_name_H-M   'P 1'
#
loop_
_entity.id
_entity.type
_entity.pdbx_description
1 polymer ?
#
loop_
_entity_poly.entity_id
_entity_poly.type
_entity_poly.pdbx_seq_one_letter_code
_entity_poly.pdbx_strand_id
1 'polypeptide(L)'
;TSLSSDTMSACKVGSDKEPNSVPGDTRTLKSQLLEAGASMVQDFTPVKQICAHLNAFHVYANDPTRCIEANHYCTHLTEDVRQCLIYDSPGTKARLIGIEYMVSPRIFETLPPEERRLWHTHEFEVKSGMLIMPTPTNVPTSAWEAAETAEMHDIAPIYGKTYHLWQVDRGDVVPMGEPQLMGSFTTPENVALACPGGMDELLRARDERFKVDYWTKAKKREGIADVPKHPGMSRITELPELVERRNAHAQLHMEGFIRAALRITPGSAARVAIKSASVFCATVLVWEHVVTIQLSEGPSMYPTFNPRGDWLLISRMHRHGKGIEVGDVVRFNHPSFVGVHGAKRIIGMPGDFVCRDQAYSTGVGEQPDMIQVPEGHAFVVGDNLPWSRDSRNFGPLPLGLINGKIIARIWPPSKMEWVQNTMKPAELD
;
A
#
# COMPACT_ATOMS: atom_id res chain seq x y z
N THR A 1 29.33 44.63 19.91
CA THR A 1 27.85 44.73 19.86
C THR A 1 27.31 43.36 19.50
N SER A 2 26.81 42.67 20.54
CA SER A 2 26.03 41.42 20.60
C SER A 2 26.07 40.43 19.43
N LEU A 3 26.83 39.35 19.61
CA LEU A 3 26.50 38.02 19.08
C LEU A 3 25.22 37.54 19.78
N SER A 4 24.15 37.29 19.03
CA SER A 4 22.96 36.60 19.55
C SER A 4 23.30 35.13 19.79
N SER A 5 23.12 34.70 21.03
CA SER A 5 23.26 33.32 21.48
C SER A 5 22.08 32.48 20.96
N ASP A 6 22.24 31.85 19.81
CA ASP A 6 21.41 30.70 19.45
C ASP A 6 21.88 29.51 20.29
N THR A 7 21.21 29.28 21.41
CA THR A 7 21.32 28.04 22.17
C THR A 7 20.93 26.88 21.27
N MET A 8 21.90 26.03 20.93
CA MET A 8 21.66 24.73 20.30
C MET A 8 20.69 23.92 21.17
N SER A 9 19.42 23.84 20.77
CA SER A 9 18.47 22.88 21.34
C SER A 9 18.89 21.48 20.86
N ALA A 10 19.24 20.60 21.80
CA ALA A 10 19.82 19.29 21.51
C ALA A 10 18.88 18.30 20.77
N CYS A 11 17.55 18.43 20.93
CA CYS A 11 16.59 17.87 19.96
C CYS A 11 15.94 19.01 19.17
N LYS A 12 15.85 18.87 17.85
CA LYS A 12 15.15 19.85 17.02
C LYS A 12 13.64 19.68 17.18
N VAL A 13 13.00 20.76 17.63
CA VAL A 13 11.55 20.89 17.71
C VAL A 13 11.04 21.43 16.37
N GLY A 14 10.00 20.81 15.80
CA GLY A 14 9.22 21.45 14.73
C GLY A 14 8.53 22.69 15.29
N SER A 15 9.04 23.88 14.95
CA SER A 15 8.50 25.16 15.44
C SER A 15 7.14 25.47 14.81
N ASP A 16 6.11 25.68 15.63
CA ASP A 16 4.81 26.20 15.17
C ASP A 16 4.88 27.68 14.72
N LYS A 17 5.99 28.37 15.00
CA LYS A 17 6.18 29.81 14.72
C LYS A 17 6.86 30.09 13.38
N GLU A 18 7.44 29.08 12.71
CA GLU A 18 8.03 29.30 11.38
C GLU A 18 7.00 29.06 10.26
N PRO A 19 6.99 29.89 9.21
CA PRO A 19 6.25 29.58 7.99
C PRO A 19 6.70 28.20 7.48
N ASN A 20 5.75 27.40 6.98
CA ASN A 20 5.97 26.01 6.59
C ASN A 20 7.23 25.92 5.69
N SER A 21 8.28 25.27 6.17
CA SER A 21 9.57 25.15 5.45
C SER A 21 9.51 24.10 4.34
N VAL A 22 8.32 23.55 4.08
CA VAL A 22 8.07 22.62 2.98
C VAL A 22 8.08 23.39 1.65
N PRO A 23 8.90 22.98 0.66
CA PRO A 23 8.98 23.64 -0.64
C PRO A 23 7.65 23.65 -1.39
N GLY A 24 7.39 24.75 -2.11
CA GLY A 24 6.26 24.90 -3.03
C GLY A 24 5.39 26.13 -2.74
N ASP A 25 4.51 26.45 -3.69
CA ASP A 25 3.55 27.55 -3.55
C ASP A 25 2.46 27.22 -2.53
N THR A 26 1.90 28.27 -1.91
CA THR A 26 0.72 28.11 -1.05
C THR A 26 -0.45 27.53 -1.85
N ARG A 27 -1.28 26.69 -1.20
CA ARG A 27 -2.48 26.11 -1.81
C ARG A 27 -3.36 27.19 -2.45
N THR A 28 -3.65 27.03 -3.74
CA THR A 28 -4.51 27.96 -4.50
C THR A 28 -5.95 27.95 -3.96
N LEU A 29 -6.71 29.03 -4.19
CA LEU A 29 -8.14 29.09 -3.85
C LEU A 29 -8.94 27.94 -4.48
N LYS A 30 -8.58 27.56 -5.71
CA LYS A 30 -9.18 26.41 -6.40
C LYS A 30 -8.95 25.11 -5.62
N SER A 31 -7.71 24.84 -5.19
CA SER A 31 -7.38 23.65 -4.40
C SER A 31 -8.14 23.63 -3.08
N GLN A 32 -8.20 24.76 -2.38
CA GLN A 32 -8.94 24.88 -1.12
C GLN A 32 -10.45 24.59 -1.30
N LEU A 33 -11.07 25.13 -2.36
CA LEU A 33 -12.48 24.87 -2.68
C LEU A 33 -12.74 23.40 -3.05
N LEU A 34 -11.85 22.79 -3.84
CA LEU A 34 -11.97 21.38 -4.23
C LEU A 34 -11.79 20.45 -3.02
N GLU A 35 -10.81 20.73 -2.15
CA GLU A 35 -10.59 19.99 -0.90
C GLU A 35 -11.79 20.12 0.05
N ALA A 36 -12.36 21.32 0.19
CA ALA A 36 -13.57 21.52 0.99
C ALA A 36 -14.74 20.66 0.46
N GLY A 37 -15.00 20.71 -0.84
CA GLY A 37 -16.03 19.89 -1.48
C GLY A 37 -15.77 18.38 -1.33
N ALA A 38 -14.52 17.94 -1.54
CA ALA A 38 -14.13 16.54 -1.36
C ALA A 38 -14.30 16.08 0.10
N SER A 39 -13.93 16.91 1.07
CA SER A 39 -14.03 16.57 2.49
C SER A 39 -15.47 16.38 2.99
N MET A 40 -16.45 16.98 2.31
CA MET A 40 -17.87 16.84 2.62
C MET A 40 -18.47 15.52 2.12
N VAL A 41 -17.88 14.91 1.09
CA VAL A 41 -18.42 13.71 0.43
C VAL A 41 -17.59 12.45 0.68
N GLN A 42 -16.30 12.61 1.01
CA GLN A 42 -15.39 11.49 1.26
C GLN A 42 -15.53 10.98 2.70
N ASP A 43 -15.53 9.66 2.84
CA ASP A 43 -15.52 9.02 4.14
C ASP A 43 -14.09 8.76 4.63
N PHE A 44 -13.69 9.48 5.69
CA PHE A 44 -12.40 9.32 6.36
C PHE A 44 -12.46 8.39 7.57
N THR A 45 -13.33 7.38 7.55
CA THR A 45 -13.52 6.43 8.67
C THR A 45 -12.20 5.99 9.33
N PRO A 46 -11.15 5.53 8.61
CA PRO A 46 -9.90 5.12 9.27
C PRO A 46 -9.19 6.23 10.06
N VAL A 47 -9.17 7.46 9.54
CA VAL A 47 -8.54 8.61 10.22
C VAL A 47 -9.39 9.06 11.42
N LYS A 48 -10.72 8.96 11.32
CA LYS A 48 -11.65 9.27 12.41
C LYS A 48 -11.58 8.29 13.58
N GLN A 49 -10.88 7.16 13.45
CA GLN A 49 -10.65 6.18 14.53
C GLN A 49 -9.42 6.52 15.39
N ILE A 50 -8.69 7.60 15.10
CA ILE A 50 -7.61 8.07 15.98
C ILE A 50 -8.23 8.48 17.33
N CYS A 51 -7.80 7.83 18.41
CA CYS A 51 -8.39 7.95 19.74
C CYS A 51 -7.44 8.50 20.80
N ALA A 52 -6.12 8.60 20.51
CA ALA A 52 -5.13 9.11 21.44
C ALA A 52 -4.10 10.01 20.75
N HIS A 53 -3.70 11.07 21.46
CA HIS A 53 -2.53 11.90 21.13
C HIS A 53 -1.48 11.68 22.22
N LEU A 54 -0.32 11.12 21.85
CA LEU A 54 0.84 10.97 22.73
C LEU A 54 1.98 11.87 22.25
N ASN A 55 2.77 12.38 23.18
CA ASN A 55 3.98 13.13 22.88
C ASN A 55 5.18 12.46 23.55
N ALA A 56 6.16 12.08 22.73
CA ALA A 56 7.32 11.27 23.07
C ALA A 56 8.60 11.83 22.43
N PHE A 57 9.74 11.17 22.66
CA PHE A 57 11.01 11.50 22.02
C PHE A 57 11.64 10.25 21.44
N HIS A 58 11.87 10.28 20.14
CA HIS A 58 12.50 9.17 19.42
C HIS A 58 13.98 9.41 19.24
N VAL A 59 14.76 8.34 19.40
CA VAL A 59 16.20 8.32 19.17
C VAL A 59 16.52 7.46 17.95
N TYR A 60 17.50 7.88 17.15
CA TYR A 60 17.89 7.12 15.97
C TYR A 60 18.62 5.83 16.37
N ALA A 61 18.16 4.71 15.82
CA ALA A 61 18.73 3.39 16.10
C ALA A 61 20.23 3.30 15.72
N ASN A 62 20.63 3.96 14.63
CA ASN A 62 22.01 3.97 14.13
C ASN A 62 22.86 5.13 14.67
N ASP A 63 22.25 6.12 15.31
CA ASP A 63 22.93 7.30 15.84
C ASP A 63 22.25 7.78 17.12
N PRO A 64 22.58 7.20 18.29
CA PRO A 64 21.91 7.51 19.54
C PRO A 64 22.23 8.92 20.07
N THR A 65 23.05 9.70 19.38
CA THR A 65 23.32 11.11 19.70
C THR A 65 22.27 12.05 19.11
N ARG A 66 21.34 11.54 18.29
CA ARG A 66 20.29 12.32 17.63
C ARG A 66 18.91 11.89 18.09
N CYS A 67 18.04 12.88 18.28
CA CYS A 67 16.67 12.70 18.75
C CYS A 67 15.70 13.65 18.08
N ILE A 68 14.43 13.23 18.02
CA ILE A 68 13.31 14.00 17.49
C ILE A 68 12.14 13.91 18.48
N GLU A 69 11.51 15.05 18.76
CA GLU A 69 10.21 15.07 19.43
C GLU A 69 9.12 14.51 18.50
N ALA A 70 8.36 13.53 18.97
CA ALA A 70 7.40 12.77 18.18
C ALA A 70 5.98 12.94 18.73
N ASN A 71 5.06 13.42 17.87
CA ASN A 71 3.64 13.53 18.17
C ASN A 71 2.89 12.38 17.52
N HIS A 72 2.43 11.45 18.34
CA HIS A 72 1.73 10.25 17.93
C HIS A 72 0.24 10.45 17.94
N TYR A 73 -0.40 10.07 16.84
CA TYR A 73 -1.85 10.03 16.71
C TYR A 73 -2.25 8.57 16.49
N CYS A 74 -2.72 7.94 17.56
CA CYS A 74 -2.85 6.50 17.64
C CYS A 74 -4.29 6.03 17.50
N THR A 75 -4.43 4.86 16.89
CA THR A 75 -5.66 4.06 16.82
C THR A 75 -5.43 2.74 17.54
N HIS A 76 -6.34 2.38 18.44
CA HIS A 76 -6.40 1.04 19.02
C HIS A 76 -7.17 0.13 18.08
N LEU A 77 -6.46 -0.80 17.41
CA LEU A 77 -7.11 -1.77 16.51
C LEU A 77 -7.70 -2.93 17.31
N THR A 78 -6.96 -3.37 18.32
CA THR A 78 -7.35 -4.41 19.29
C THR A 78 -6.66 -4.10 20.62
N GLU A 79 -6.99 -4.85 21.67
CA GLU A 79 -6.28 -4.81 22.95
C GLU A 79 -4.76 -5.09 22.81
N ASP A 80 -4.36 -5.83 21.77
CA ASP A 80 -2.96 -6.21 21.56
C ASP A 80 -2.21 -5.39 20.53
N VAL A 81 -2.91 -4.59 19.72
CA VAL A 81 -2.31 -3.95 18.54
C VAL A 81 -2.80 -2.52 18.43
N ARG A 82 -1.84 -1.61 18.42
CA ARG A 82 -2.04 -0.19 18.20
C ARG A 82 -1.17 0.27 17.04
N GLN A 83 -1.62 1.29 16.33
CA GLN A 83 -0.86 1.91 15.26
C GLN A 83 -0.95 3.43 15.37
N CYS A 84 0.14 4.12 15.06
CA CYS A 84 0.22 5.57 15.19
C CYS A 84 0.80 6.21 13.93
N LEU A 85 0.21 7.33 13.54
CA LEU A 85 0.85 8.30 12.65
C LEU A 85 1.70 9.24 13.48
N ILE A 86 2.94 9.50 13.06
CA ILE A 86 3.88 10.34 13.81
C ILE A 86 4.14 11.63 13.06
N TYR A 87 3.94 12.74 13.76
CA TYR A 87 4.20 14.09 13.28
C TYR A 87 5.31 14.77 14.08
N ASP A 88 6.03 15.71 13.45
CA ASP A 88 7.11 16.47 14.09
C ASP A 88 6.61 17.62 15.00
N SER A 89 5.34 17.98 14.90
CA SER A 89 4.69 18.94 15.78
C SER A 89 3.20 18.60 15.97
N PRO A 90 2.51 19.19 16.96
CA PRO A 90 1.06 19.05 17.13
C PRO A 90 0.25 20.06 16.28
N GLY A 91 0.92 20.94 15.53
CA GLY A 91 0.29 22.04 14.80
C GLY A 91 -0.37 21.63 13.49
N THR A 92 -1.17 22.53 12.91
CA THR A 92 -1.90 22.29 11.64
C THR A 92 -1.00 22.19 10.40
N LYS A 93 0.29 22.52 10.53
CA LYS A 93 1.30 22.43 9.48
C LYS A 93 2.32 21.31 9.73
N ALA A 94 2.05 20.44 10.69
CA ALA A 94 2.98 19.38 11.04
C ALA A 94 3.24 18.44 9.86
N ARG A 95 4.49 17.99 9.75
CA ARG A 95 4.95 17.04 8.73
C ARG A 95 4.73 15.63 9.26
N LEU A 96 4.16 14.75 8.44
CA LEU A 96 4.11 13.32 8.74
C LEU A 96 5.54 12.78 8.60
N ILE A 97 6.17 12.45 9.72
CA ILE A 97 7.56 12.01 9.78
C ILE A 97 7.70 10.51 9.92
N GLY A 98 6.67 9.77 10.35
CA GLY A 98 6.80 8.33 10.56
C GLY A 98 5.52 7.61 10.93
N ILE A 99 5.70 6.34 11.23
CA ILE A 99 4.67 5.44 11.75
C ILE A 99 5.24 4.59 12.88
N GLU A 100 4.37 4.21 13.81
CA GLU A 100 4.67 3.23 14.85
C GLU A 100 3.58 2.16 14.91
N TYR A 101 4.01 0.93 15.15
CA TYR A 101 3.13 -0.14 15.61
C TYR A 101 3.52 -0.51 17.03
N MET A 102 2.52 -0.67 17.91
CA MET A 102 2.74 -1.13 19.26
C MET A 102 1.98 -2.42 19.50
N VAL A 103 2.65 -3.41 20.10
CA VAL A 103 2.08 -4.73 20.34
C VAL A 103 2.25 -5.20 21.77
N SER A 104 1.27 -5.95 22.26
CA SER A 104 1.33 -6.54 23.59
C SER A 104 2.48 -7.55 23.71
N PRO A 105 2.96 -7.84 24.93
CA PRO A 105 3.95 -8.89 25.17
C PRO A 105 3.57 -10.25 24.55
N ARG A 106 2.28 -10.60 24.57
CA ARG A 106 1.76 -11.83 23.97
C ARG A 106 2.08 -11.92 22.47
N ILE A 107 1.85 -10.84 21.72
CA ILE A 107 2.17 -10.81 20.28
C ILE A 107 3.67 -10.77 20.08
N PHE A 108 4.38 -9.94 20.86
CA PHE A 108 5.83 -9.80 20.76
C PHE A 108 6.57 -11.14 20.93
N GLU A 109 6.14 -12.00 21.86
CA GLU A 109 6.73 -13.32 22.09
C GLU A 109 6.60 -14.28 20.90
N THR A 110 5.59 -14.09 20.05
CA THR A 110 5.41 -14.89 18.83
C THR A 110 6.35 -14.49 17.69
N LEU A 111 7.01 -13.32 17.81
CA LEU A 111 7.85 -12.80 16.75
C LEU A 111 9.18 -13.57 16.64
N PRO A 112 9.68 -13.80 15.41
CA PRO A 112 11.02 -14.33 15.19
C PRO A 112 12.12 -13.51 15.91
N PRO A 113 13.22 -14.14 16.37
CA PRO A 113 14.29 -13.43 17.07
C PRO A 113 14.87 -12.21 16.33
N GLU A 114 15.00 -12.31 15.01
CA GLU A 114 15.47 -11.23 14.14
C GLU A 114 14.50 -10.05 14.07
N GLU A 115 13.20 -10.35 14.13
CA GLU A 115 12.14 -9.34 14.09
C GLU A 115 12.03 -8.61 15.43
N ARG A 116 12.11 -9.34 16.56
CA ARG A 116 12.07 -8.76 17.93
C ARG A 116 13.11 -7.66 18.16
N ARG A 117 14.23 -7.72 17.45
CA ARG A 117 15.31 -6.71 17.49
C ARG A 117 14.92 -5.37 16.86
N LEU A 118 13.80 -5.28 16.16
CA LEU A 118 13.31 -4.03 15.58
C LEU A 118 12.37 -3.28 16.52
N TRP A 119 12.13 -3.82 17.72
CA TRP A 119 11.18 -3.28 18.68
C TRP A 119 11.88 -2.77 19.93
N HIS A 120 11.30 -1.74 20.55
CA HIS A 120 11.76 -1.12 21.78
C HIS A 120 10.65 -1.15 22.85
N THR A 121 11.01 -0.87 24.10
CA THR A 121 10.07 -0.76 25.23
C THR A 121 9.69 0.69 25.46
N HIS A 122 8.47 0.93 25.96
CA HIS A 122 8.01 2.25 26.39
C HIS A 122 8.20 2.49 27.90
N GLU A 123 8.68 1.50 28.66
CA GLU A 123 8.71 1.52 30.12
C GLU A 123 9.41 2.78 30.67
N PHE A 124 10.59 3.10 30.17
CA PHE A 124 11.34 4.26 30.65
C PHE A 124 10.62 5.56 30.33
N GLU A 125 10.07 5.72 29.12
CA GLU A 125 9.37 6.95 28.75
C GLU A 125 8.15 7.19 29.63
N VAL A 126 7.42 6.12 29.90
CA VAL A 126 6.24 6.16 30.75
C VAL A 126 6.66 6.51 32.18
N LYS A 127 7.56 5.73 32.79
CA LYS A 127 7.91 5.87 34.21
C LYS A 127 8.68 7.16 34.51
N SER A 128 9.45 7.67 33.56
CA SER A 128 10.19 8.93 33.71
C SER A 128 9.33 10.17 33.52
N GLY A 129 8.07 10.06 33.11
CA GLY A 129 7.24 11.23 32.76
C GLY A 129 7.56 11.84 31.40
N MET A 130 8.45 11.22 30.62
CA MET A 130 8.80 11.65 29.27
C MET A 130 7.61 11.50 28.32
N LEU A 131 6.90 10.37 28.36
CA LEU A 131 5.70 10.15 27.57
C LEU A 131 4.50 10.83 28.24
N ILE A 132 3.78 11.66 27.50
CA ILE A 132 2.55 12.29 28.01
C ILE A 132 1.41 12.15 27.01
N MET A 133 0.19 12.31 27.52
CA MET A 133 -0.95 12.69 26.68
C MET A 133 -1.27 14.17 26.91
N PRO A 134 -1.07 15.04 25.90
CA PRO A 134 -1.44 16.45 26.00
C PRO A 134 -2.90 16.63 26.46
N THR A 135 -3.11 17.54 27.40
CA THR A 135 -4.44 17.74 27.99
C THR A 135 -5.41 18.39 27.00
N PRO A 136 -6.57 17.77 26.70
CA PRO A 136 -7.56 18.35 25.81
C PRO A 136 -8.16 19.62 26.40
N THR A 137 -8.56 20.54 25.52
CA THR A 137 -9.30 21.74 25.90
C THR A 137 -10.61 21.35 26.58
N ASN A 138 -10.92 21.96 27.72
CA ASN A 138 -12.17 21.79 28.48
C ASN A 138 -12.34 20.46 29.25
N VAL A 139 -11.27 19.69 29.47
CA VAL A 139 -11.30 18.54 30.39
C VAL A 139 -10.70 18.94 31.74
N PRO A 140 -11.37 18.64 32.89
CA PRO A 140 -10.80 18.91 34.21
C PRO A 140 -9.46 18.19 34.39
N THR A 141 -8.44 18.92 34.87
CA THR A 141 -7.07 18.40 34.98
C THR A 141 -7.00 17.11 35.78
N SER A 142 -7.68 17.00 36.92
CA SER A 142 -7.66 15.80 37.76
C SER A 142 -8.25 14.57 37.07
N ALA A 143 -9.33 14.75 36.31
CA ALA A 143 -9.95 13.67 35.55
C ALA A 143 -9.05 13.22 34.39
N TRP A 144 -8.42 14.18 33.69
CA TRP A 144 -7.46 13.88 32.63
C TRP A 144 -6.22 13.16 33.16
N GLU A 145 -5.67 13.60 34.28
CA GLU A 145 -4.50 12.97 34.89
C GLU A 145 -4.75 11.52 35.29
N ALA A 146 -5.96 11.20 35.80
CA ALA A 146 -6.35 9.84 36.11
C ALA A 146 -6.44 8.98 34.84
N ALA A 147 -7.08 9.50 33.79
CA ALA A 147 -7.21 8.81 32.50
C ALA A 147 -5.84 8.59 31.83
N GLU A 148 -4.99 9.62 31.80
CA GLU A 148 -3.62 9.52 31.28
C GLU A 148 -2.82 8.49 32.09
N THR A 149 -2.89 8.49 33.42
CA THR A 149 -2.15 7.52 34.24
C THR A 149 -2.62 6.09 33.99
N ALA A 150 -3.93 5.88 33.81
CA ALA A 150 -4.47 4.57 33.42
C ALA A 150 -3.96 4.13 32.03
N GLU A 151 -3.96 5.02 31.05
CA GLU A 151 -3.42 4.72 29.72
C GLU A 151 -1.92 4.38 29.77
N MET A 152 -1.17 5.04 30.64
CA MET A 152 0.26 4.77 30.84
C MET A 152 0.52 3.40 31.47
N HIS A 153 -0.39 2.89 32.31
CA HIS A 153 -0.32 1.49 32.78
C HIS A 153 -0.44 0.50 31.63
N ASP A 154 -1.24 0.80 30.62
CA ASP A 154 -1.44 -0.07 29.45
C ASP A 154 -0.30 0.09 28.42
N ILE A 155 0.33 1.27 28.31
CA ILE A 155 1.44 1.52 27.39
C ILE A 155 2.78 1.02 27.94
N ALA A 156 3.05 1.13 29.25
CA ALA A 156 4.33 0.69 29.80
C ALA A 156 4.77 -0.74 29.38
N PRO A 157 3.87 -1.75 29.33
CA PRO A 157 4.26 -3.12 28.98
C PRO A 157 4.34 -3.43 27.48
N ILE A 158 3.84 -2.57 26.59
CA ILE A 158 3.82 -2.90 25.15
C ILE A 158 5.15 -2.56 24.47
N TYR A 159 5.40 -3.21 23.33
CA TYR A 159 6.61 -3.02 22.53
C TYR A 159 6.30 -2.20 21.28
N GLY A 160 7.14 -1.21 20.96
CA GLY A 160 6.98 -0.30 19.81
C GLY A 160 7.97 -0.61 18.69
N LYS A 161 7.52 -0.59 17.43
CA LYS A 161 8.36 -0.62 16.23
C LYS A 161 8.10 0.61 15.38
N THR A 162 9.12 1.43 15.25
CA THR A 162 8.96 2.80 14.73
C THR A 162 9.92 3.08 13.60
N TYR A 163 9.40 3.64 12.52
CA TYR A 163 10.20 4.13 11.41
C TYR A 163 9.89 5.58 11.12
N HIS A 164 10.94 6.40 11.04
CA HIS A 164 10.88 7.75 10.51
C HIS A 164 11.28 7.76 9.04
N LEU A 165 10.46 8.39 8.21
CA LEU A 165 10.62 8.57 6.77
C LEU A 165 11.20 9.94 6.43
N TRP A 166 11.20 10.89 7.36
CA TRP A 166 11.68 12.26 7.15
C TRP A 166 12.56 12.71 8.31
N GLN A 167 13.85 12.95 8.02
CA GLN A 167 14.85 13.40 9.00
C GLN A 167 14.83 14.92 9.18
N VAL A 168 13.78 15.42 9.84
CA VAL A 168 13.55 16.86 10.02
C VAL A 168 14.65 17.55 10.85
N ASP A 169 15.34 16.79 11.70
CA ASP A 169 16.46 17.29 12.51
C ASP A 169 17.70 17.63 11.66
N ARG A 170 17.88 17.01 10.49
CA ARG A 170 18.92 17.38 9.52
C ARG A 170 18.62 18.71 8.81
N GLY A 171 17.38 19.17 8.86
CA GLY A 171 16.91 20.33 8.09
C GLY A 171 16.46 19.97 6.68
N ASP A 172 16.16 18.70 6.43
CA ASP A 172 15.67 18.26 5.12
C ASP A 172 14.33 18.90 4.77
N VAL A 173 14.28 19.52 3.60
CA VAL A 173 13.09 20.23 3.11
C VAL A 173 11.98 19.31 2.59
N VAL A 174 12.32 18.07 2.24
CA VAL A 174 11.39 16.98 1.85
C VAL A 174 11.91 15.65 2.43
N PRO A 175 11.10 14.58 2.49
CA PRO A 175 11.57 13.26 2.94
C PRO A 175 12.68 12.74 2.01
N MET A 176 13.93 12.73 2.51
CA MET A 176 15.11 12.29 1.76
C MET A 176 15.78 11.10 2.44
N GLY A 177 16.24 10.14 1.62
CA GLY A 177 16.97 8.96 2.10
C GLY A 177 16.06 7.78 2.45
N GLU A 178 16.65 6.79 3.13
CA GLU A 178 15.94 5.58 3.52
C GLU A 178 15.19 5.74 4.87
N PRO A 179 14.13 4.97 5.12
CA PRO A 179 13.47 4.90 6.42
C PRO A 179 14.46 4.60 7.55
N GLN A 180 14.44 5.41 8.59
CA GLN A 180 15.28 5.25 9.76
C GLN A 180 14.51 4.50 10.85
N LEU A 181 15.09 3.41 11.34
CA LEU A 181 14.56 2.73 12.52
C LEU A 181 14.75 3.65 13.73
N MET A 182 13.69 3.84 14.50
CA MET A 182 13.70 4.65 15.70
C MET A 182 13.49 3.79 16.93
N GLY A 183 14.12 4.18 18.01
CA GLY A 183 13.85 3.66 19.35
C GLY A 183 13.35 4.76 20.27
N SER A 184 13.20 4.36 21.52
CA SER A 184 12.89 5.19 22.66
C SER A 184 14.09 5.23 23.61
N PHE A 185 14.27 6.31 24.37
CA PHE A 185 15.22 6.32 25.48
C PHE A 185 14.85 5.27 26.54
N THR A 186 15.85 4.56 27.07
CA THR A 186 15.64 3.50 28.07
C THR A 186 16.29 3.78 29.42
N THR A 187 17.16 4.80 29.48
CA THR A 187 17.85 5.23 30.70
C THR A 187 18.19 6.73 30.62
N PRO A 188 18.43 7.41 31.75
CA PRO A 188 18.88 8.81 31.75
C PRO A 188 20.23 9.01 31.06
N GLU A 189 21.13 8.02 31.10
CA GLU A 189 22.42 8.08 30.41
C GLU A 189 22.23 8.11 28.89
N ASN A 190 21.26 7.35 28.37
CA ASN A 190 20.93 7.38 26.94
C ASN A 190 20.37 8.74 26.52
N VAL A 191 19.62 9.40 27.40
CA VAL A 191 19.17 10.78 27.18
C VAL A 191 20.37 11.73 27.12
N ALA A 192 21.32 11.58 28.04
CA ALA A 192 22.52 12.41 28.10
C ALA A 192 23.41 12.32 26.85
N LEU A 193 23.36 11.20 26.12
CA LEU A 193 24.06 11.04 24.84
C LEU A 193 23.51 11.95 23.74
N ALA A 194 22.19 12.09 23.66
CA ALA A 194 21.54 12.95 22.67
C ALA A 194 21.38 14.39 23.15
N CYS A 195 21.24 14.59 24.47
CA CYS A 195 21.00 15.87 25.11
C CYS A 195 21.86 15.98 26.38
N PRO A 196 23.04 16.65 26.30
CA PRO A 196 23.98 16.70 27.42
C PRO A 196 23.43 17.25 28.74
N GLY A 197 22.43 18.15 28.72
CA GLY A 197 21.72 18.61 29.92
C GLY A 197 20.65 17.66 30.45
N GLY A 198 20.56 16.45 29.90
CA GLY A 198 19.68 15.38 30.37
C GLY A 198 18.20 15.66 30.16
N MET A 199 17.37 15.05 31.03
CA MET A 199 15.91 15.12 30.94
C MET A 199 15.37 16.55 31.05
N ASP A 200 15.94 17.38 31.93
CA ASP A 200 15.48 18.75 32.13
C ASP A 200 15.67 19.59 30.86
N GLU A 201 16.81 19.45 30.18
CA GLU A 201 17.04 20.15 28.91
C GLU A 201 16.15 19.61 27.80
N LEU A 202 16.03 18.28 27.68
CA LEU A 202 15.22 17.60 26.68
C LEU A 202 13.74 18.03 26.74
N LEU A 203 13.18 18.08 27.95
CA LEU A 203 11.74 18.21 28.17
C LEU A 203 11.27 19.64 28.36
N ARG A 204 12.16 20.59 28.70
CA ARG A 204 11.80 21.97 29.05
C ARG A 204 10.87 22.65 28.03
N ALA A 205 11.20 22.61 26.74
CA ALA A 205 10.38 23.26 25.71
C ALA A 205 9.00 22.58 25.56
N ARG A 206 8.95 21.26 25.71
CA ARG A 206 7.74 20.45 25.66
C ARG A 206 6.85 20.74 26.87
N ASP A 207 7.43 20.73 28.06
CA ASP A 207 6.75 20.99 29.34
C ASP A 207 6.14 22.39 29.37
N GLU A 208 6.88 23.40 28.89
CA GLU A 208 6.36 24.77 28.73
C GLU A 208 5.17 24.80 27.74
N ARG A 209 5.31 24.16 26.57
CA ARG A 209 4.27 24.15 25.53
C ARG A 209 2.99 23.48 26.00
N PHE A 210 3.08 22.33 26.65
CA PHE A 210 1.92 21.56 27.10
C PHE A 210 1.48 21.87 28.53
N LYS A 211 2.18 22.78 29.22
CA LYS A 211 1.94 23.16 30.62
C LYS A 211 1.94 21.93 31.55
N VAL A 212 2.92 21.07 31.36
CA VAL A 212 3.12 19.86 32.17
C VAL A 212 4.43 19.94 32.94
N ASP A 213 4.55 19.13 33.99
CA ASP A 213 5.80 18.90 34.71
C ASP A 213 6.09 17.41 34.73
N TYR A 214 7.15 16.99 34.04
CA TYR A 214 7.49 15.59 33.89
C TYR A 214 7.81 14.90 35.22
N TRP A 215 8.39 15.61 36.19
CA TRP A 215 8.69 15.06 37.52
C TRP A 215 7.41 14.66 38.26
N THR A 216 6.38 15.52 38.23
CA THR A 216 5.07 15.20 38.78
C THR A 216 4.44 13.99 38.10
N LYS A 217 4.59 13.86 36.77
CA LYS A 217 4.12 12.67 36.04
C LYS A 217 4.86 11.41 36.47
N ALA A 218 6.19 11.47 36.55
CA ALA A 218 7.04 10.36 37.01
C ALA A 218 6.62 9.86 38.40
N LYS A 219 6.47 10.80 39.35
CA LYS A 219 6.07 10.49 40.73
C LYS A 219 4.71 9.78 40.81
N LYS A 220 3.73 10.21 40.00
CA LYS A 220 2.40 9.57 39.94
C LYS A 220 2.46 8.16 39.34
N ARG A 221 3.51 7.84 38.60
CA ARG A 221 3.71 6.58 37.87
C ARG A 221 4.68 5.63 38.57
N GLU A 222 5.19 5.97 39.76
CA GLU A 222 6.05 5.10 40.58
C GLU A 222 5.39 3.74 40.90
N GLY A 223 4.05 3.70 40.95
CA GLY A 223 3.28 2.47 41.18
C GLY A 223 3.13 1.56 39.95
N ILE A 224 3.60 1.97 38.77
CA ILE A 224 3.63 1.11 37.58
C ILE A 224 4.68 0.02 37.79
N ALA A 225 4.22 -1.24 37.83
CA ALA A 225 5.07 -2.40 38.00
C ALA A 225 6.17 -2.44 36.94
N ASP A 226 7.37 -2.87 37.34
CA ASP A 226 8.45 -3.10 36.38
C ASP A 226 8.04 -4.19 35.38
N VAL A 227 8.30 -3.93 34.11
CA VAL A 227 7.98 -4.85 33.02
C VAL A 227 9.23 -5.66 32.73
N PRO A 228 9.20 -7.00 32.85
CA PRO A 228 10.34 -7.84 32.49
C PRO A 228 10.75 -7.60 31.04
N LYS A 229 11.94 -7.05 30.84
CA LYS A 229 12.50 -6.79 29.51
C LYS A 229 12.84 -8.12 28.86
N HIS A 230 12.17 -8.43 27.75
CA HIS A 230 12.43 -9.66 27.02
C HIS A 230 13.85 -9.64 26.41
N PRO A 231 14.71 -10.67 26.61
CA PRO A 231 16.13 -10.62 26.23
C PRO A 231 16.41 -10.48 24.73
N GLY A 232 15.43 -10.80 23.88
CA GLY A 232 15.49 -10.64 22.43
C GLY A 232 15.11 -9.25 21.90
N MET A 233 14.70 -8.31 22.76
CA MET A 233 14.48 -6.91 22.36
C MET A 233 15.82 -6.21 22.17
N SER A 234 15.87 -5.20 21.31
CA SER A 234 17.10 -4.43 21.13
C SER A 234 17.27 -3.40 22.23
N ARG A 235 18.49 -3.32 22.76
CA ARG A 235 18.95 -2.14 23.51
C ARG A 235 19.37 -1.07 22.52
N ILE A 236 19.14 0.20 22.85
CA ILE A 236 19.55 1.34 22.01
C ILE A 236 21.03 1.24 21.62
N THR A 237 21.87 0.76 22.53
CA THR A 237 23.32 0.58 22.32
C THR A 237 23.67 -0.54 21.34
N GLU A 238 22.76 -1.50 21.11
CA GLU A 238 22.96 -2.64 20.21
C GLU A 238 22.33 -2.38 18.82
N LEU A 239 21.48 -1.36 18.70
CA LEU A 239 20.80 -0.99 17.46
C LEU A 239 21.74 -0.60 16.29
N PRO A 240 22.86 0.12 16.50
CA PRO A 240 23.77 0.44 15.41
C PRO A 240 24.39 -0.81 14.78
N GLU A 241 24.83 -1.78 15.60
CA GLU A 241 25.34 -3.06 15.11
C GLU A 241 24.30 -3.86 14.33
N LEU A 242 23.01 -3.76 14.70
CA LEU A 242 21.94 -4.46 14.01
C LEU A 242 21.68 -3.91 12.62
N VAL A 243 21.69 -2.58 12.49
CA VAL A 243 21.59 -1.89 11.20
C VAL A 243 22.81 -2.22 10.34
N GLU A 244 24.01 -2.14 10.91
CA GLU A 244 25.25 -2.51 10.21
C GLU A 244 25.27 -3.98 9.80
N ARG A 245 24.86 -4.93 10.65
CA ARG A 245 24.78 -6.36 10.30
C ARG A 245 23.77 -6.62 9.21
N ARG A 246 22.61 -5.94 9.20
CA ARG A 246 21.63 -6.06 8.11
C ARG A 246 22.22 -5.56 6.79
N ASN A 247 22.84 -4.38 6.82
CA ASN A 247 23.46 -3.78 5.65
C ASN A 247 24.65 -4.64 5.15
N ALA A 248 25.45 -5.16 6.07
CA ALA A 248 26.54 -6.10 5.78
C ALA A 248 26.03 -7.45 5.27
N HIS A 249 24.90 -7.97 5.76
CA HIS A 249 24.31 -9.22 5.26
C HIS A 249 23.76 -9.05 3.84
N ALA A 250 23.12 -7.91 3.54
CA ALA A 250 22.73 -7.55 2.19
C ALA A 250 23.96 -7.41 1.27
N GLN A 251 25.04 -6.82 1.77
CA GLN A 251 26.29 -6.65 1.05
C GLN A 251 27.04 -7.98 0.87
N LEU A 252 27.00 -8.90 1.83
CA LEU A 252 27.58 -10.24 1.75
C LEU A 252 26.81 -11.13 0.78
N HIS A 253 25.48 -11.01 0.72
CA HIS A 253 24.68 -11.65 -0.33
C HIS A 253 25.09 -11.13 -1.71
N MET A 254 25.22 -9.81 -1.87
CA MET A 254 25.71 -9.18 -3.10
C MET A 254 27.13 -9.65 -3.46
N GLU A 255 28.05 -9.68 -2.50
CA GLU A 255 29.42 -10.17 -2.70
C GLU A 255 29.47 -11.68 -2.99
N GLY A 256 28.60 -12.47 -2.38
CA GLY A 256 28.45 -13.90 -2.67
C GLY A 256 27.98 -14.14 -4.10
N PHE A 257 27.01 -13.35 -4.58
CA PHE A 257 26.60 -13.32 -5.98
C PHE A 257 27.75 -12.88 -6.90
N ILE A 258 28.50 -11.85 -6.53
CA ILE A 258 29.65 -11.37 -7.31
C ILE A 258 30.76 -12.42 -7.36
N ARG A 259 31.12 -13.05 -6.24
CA ARG A 259 32.13 -14.13 -6.19
C ARG A 259 31.67 -15.38 -6.94
N ALA A 260 30.39 -15.72 -6.91
CA ALA A 260 29.81 -16.78 -7.72
C ALA A 260 29.86 -16.42 -9.22
N ALA A 261 29.55 -15.17 -9.59
CA ALA A 261 29.64 -14.68 -10.96
C ALA A 261 31.09 -14.62 -11.47
N LEU A 262 32.06 -14.28 -10.63
CA LEU A 262 33.49 -14.28 -10.95
C LEU A 262 34.08 -15.69 -11.15
N ARG A 263 33.41 -16.74 -10.67
CA ARG A 263 33.75 -18.15 -10.95
C ARG A 263 33.20 -18.65 -12.29
N ILE A 264 32.32 -17.89 -12.93
CA ILE A 264 31.79 -18.22 -14.24
C ILE A 264 32.81 -17.79 -15.29
N THR A 265 33.35 -18.74 -16.05
CA THR A 265 34.25 -18.42 -17.16
C THR A 265 33.52 -17.51 -18.18
N PRO A 266 34.20 -16.57 -18.85
CA PRO A 266 33.55 -15.64 -19.78
C PRO A 266 32.68 -16.35 -20.85
N GLY A 267 33.12 -17.52 -21.32
CA GLY A 267 32.36 -18.36 -22.25
C GLY A 267 31.11 -19.01 -21.65
N SER A 268 31.11 -19.32 -20.35
CA SER A 268 29.94 -19.87 -19.65
C SER A 268 28.91 -18.77 -19.33
N ALA A 269 29.36 -17.57 -18.97
CA ALA A 269 28.50 -16.42 -18.71
C ALA A 269 27.78 -15.98 -19.98
N ALA A 270 28.50 -15.86 -21.10
CA ALA A 270 27.91 -15.53 -22.39
C ALA A 270 26.85 -16.56 -22.82
N ARG A 271 27.12 -17.86 -22.61
CA ARG A 271 26.17 -18.93 -22.95
C ARG A 271 24.90 -18.86 -22.10
N VAL A 272 25.01 -18.60 -20.80
CA VAL A 272 23.86 -18.45 -19.91
C VAL A 272 23.06 -17.21 -20.31
N ALA A 273 23.72 -16.07 -20.53
CA ALA A 273 23.06 -14.83 -20.93
C ALA A 273 22.29 -15.00 -22.26
N ILE A 274 22.91 -15.60 -23.27
CA ILE A 274 22.26 -15.88 -24.56
C ILE A 274 21.06 -16.82 -24.37
N LYS A 275 21.21 -17.90 -23.59
CA LYS A 275 20.09 -18.82 -23.32
C LYS A 275 18.94 -18.14 -22.59
N SER A 276 19.22 -17.33 -21.58
CA SER A 276 18.21 -16.58 -20.84
C SER A 276 17.49 -15.57 -21.73
N ALA A 277 18.23 -14.82 -22.56
CA ALA A 277 17.65 -13.92 -23.54
C ALA A 277 16.77 -14.67 -24.55
N SER A 278 17.23 -15.81 -25.07
CA SER A 278 16.45 -16.65 -25.99
C SER A 278 15.17 -17.18 -25.35
N VAL A 279 15.22 -17.64 -24.09
CA VAL A 279 14.03 -18.11 -23.36
C VAL A 279 13.05 -16.97 -23.12
N PHE A 280 13.53 -15.79 -22.72
CA PHE A 280 12.70 -14.61 -22.55
C PHE A 280 12.02 -14.21 -23.86
N CYS A 281 12.79 -14.08 -24.95
CA CYS A 281 12.25 -13.77 -26.28
C CYS A 281 11.24 -14.84 -26.74
N ALA A 282 11.54 -16.12 -26.56
CA ALA A 282 10.62 -17.20 -26.89
C ALA A 282 9.31 -17.11 -26.09
N THR A 283 9.40 -16.78 -24.79
CA THR A 283 8.23 -16.61 -23.92
C THR A 283 7.38 -15.42 -24.37
N VAL A 284 8.01 -14.28 -24.68
CA VAL A 284 7.32 -13.10 -25.21
C VAL A 284 6.64 -13.42 -26.56
N LEU A 285 7.33 -14.12 -27.46
CA LEU A 285 6.75 -14.52 -28.75
C LEU A 285 5.56 -15.48 -28.57
N VAL A 286 5.64 -16.43 -27.64
CA VAL A 286 4.53 -17.33 -27.32
C VAL A 286 3.35 -16.54 -26.73
N TRP A 287 3.61 -15.62 -25.81
CA TRP A 287 2.58 -14.78 -25.19
C TRP A 287 1.89 -13.84 -26.20
N GLU A 288 2.65 -13.24 -27.11
CA GLU A 288 2.13 -12.29 -28.09
C GLU A 288 1.43 -12.95 -29.28
N HIS A 289 1.92 -14.12 -29.73
CA HIS A 289 1.50 -14.71 -31.00
C HIS A 289 0.78 -16.05 -30.90
N VAL A 290 0.91 -16.77 -29.78
CA VAL A 290 0.33 -18.11 -29.64
C VAL A 290 -0.83 -18.10 -28.66
N VAL A 291 -0.59 -17.66 -27.43
CA VAL A 291 -1.57 -17.79 -26.35
C VAL A 291 -1.46 -16.65 -25.35
N THR A 292 -2.59 -16.18 -24.85
CA THR A 292 -2.66 -15.23 -23.74
C THR A 292 -3.76 -15.62 -22.77
N ILE A 293 -3.71 -15.09 -21.56
CA ILE A 293 -4.70 -15.34 -20.52
C ILE A 293 -5.30 -14.00 -20.11
N GLN A 294 -6.62 -13.93 -19.95
CA GLN A 294 -7.32 -12.73 -19.52
C GLN A 294 -8.38 -13.04 -18.46
N LEU A 295 -8.47 -12.16 -17.45
CA LEU A 295 -9.59 -12.14 -16.52
C LEU A 295 -10.87 -11.64 -17.21
N SER A 296 -11.95 -12.41 -17.08
CA SER A 296 -13.27 -12.06 -17.58
C SER A 296 -13.99 -11.13 -16.59
N GLU A 297 -14.43 -9.98 -17.07
CA GLU A 297 -15.21 -9.01 -16.31
C GLU A 297 -16.43 -8.54 -17.12
N GLY A 298 -17.61 -8.69 -16.53
CA GLY A 298 -18.89 -8.24 -17.10
C GLY A 298 -19.88 -9.38 -17.38
N PRO A 299 -21.19 -9.11 -17.32
CA PRO A 299 -22.24 -10.13 -17.40
C PRO A 299 -22.57 -10.60 -18.81
N SER A 300 -22.01 -9.98 -19.86
CA SER A 300 -22.49 -10.13 -21.25
C SER A 300 -22.38 -11.53 -21.86
N MET A 301 -21.48 -12.37 -21.32
CA MET A 301 -21.28 -13.75 -21.77
C MET A 301 -21.85 -14.77 -20.78
N TYR A 302 -22.65 -14.35 -19.81
CA TYR A 302 -23.34 -15.26 -18.90
C TYR A 302 -24.43 -16.04 -19.68
N PRO A 303 -24.60 -17.36 -19.47
CA PRO A 303 -23.97 -18.21 -18.46
C PRO A 303 -22.63 -18.83 -18.86
N THR A 304 -22.16 -18.67 -20.09
CA THR A 304 -20.89 -19.24 -20.57
C THR A 304 -19.70 -18.82 -19.72
N PHE A 305 -19.62 -17.54 -19.35
CA PHE A 305 -18.65 -17.03 -18.38
C PHE A 305 -19.34 -16.34 -17.21
N ASN A 306 -18.80 -16.52 -16.00
CA ASN A 306 -19.26 -15.81 -14.82
C ASN A 306 -18.96 -14.30 -14.96
N PRO A 307 -19.80 -13.41 -14.41
CA PRO A 307 -19.59 -11.97 -14.54
C PRO A 307 -18.26 -11.46 -13.96
N ARG A 308 -17.63 -12.20 -13.05
CA ARG A 308 -16.31 -11.89 -12.46
C ARG A 308 -15.59 -13.18 -12.09
N GLY A 309 -14.25 -13.16 -12.16
CA GLY A 309 -13.38 -14.18 -11.56
C GLY A 309 -12.98 -15.34 -12.47
N ASP A 310 -13.52 -15.43 -13.69
CA ASP A 310 -13.11 -16.45 -14.66
C ASP A 310 -11.83 -16.03 -15.37
N TRP A 311 -10.80 -16.88 -15.38
CA TRP A 311 -9.62 -16.67 -16.23
C TRP A 311 -9.78 -17.46 -17.53
N LEU A 312 -9.64 -16.76 -18.65
CA LEU A 312 -9.89 -17.29 -19.98
C LEU A 312 -8.59 -17.46 -20.75
N LEU A 313 -8.41 -18.64 -21.34
CA LEU A 313 -7.31 -18.95 -22.25
C LEU A 313 -7.69 -18.56 -23.68
N ILE A 314 -6.84 -17.77 -24.31
CA ILE A 314 -7.13 -17.14 -25.61
C ILE A 314 -6.04 -17.54 -26.60
N SER A 315 -6.44 -18.22 -27.67
CA SER A 315 -5.57 -18.55 -28.80
C SER A 315 -5.40 -17.33 -29.71
N ARG A 316 -4.18 -16.80 -29.74
CA ARG A 316 -3.76 -15.70 -30.62
C ARG A 316 -3.54 -16.15 -32.07
N MET A 317 -3.48 -17.45 -32.31
CA MET A 317 -3.38 -18.02 -33.67
C MET A 317 -4.59 -17.65 -34.54
N HIS A 318 -5.75 -17.40 -33.92
CA HIS A 318 -6.99 -17.01 -34.57
C HIS A 318 -7.17 -15.49 -34.70
N ARG A 319 -6.11 -14.69 -34.47
CA ARG A 319 -6.18 -13.23 -34.66
C ARG A 319 -6.55 -12.86 -36.09
N HIS A 320 -7.20 -11.71 -36.25
CA HIS A 320 -7.69 -11.19 -37.52
C HIS A 320 -8.70 -12.12 -38.22
N GLY A 321 -9.47 -12.91 -37.46
CA GLY A 321 -10.51 -13.77 -38.00
C GLY A 321 -10.05 -15.13 -38.56
N LYS A 322 -8.77 -15.51 -38.40
CA LYS A 322 -8.24 -16.76 -38.97
C LYS A 322 -8.86 -17.99 -38.30
N GLY A 323 -9.48 -18.86 -39.11
CA GLY A 323 -10.05 -20.12 -38.64
C GLY A 323 -11.16 -19.95 -37.60
N ILE A 324 -11.82 -18.79 -37.59
CA ILE A 324 -12.98 -18.53 -36.73
C ILE A 324 -14.24 -18.97 -37.47
N GLU A 325 -15.09 -19.69 -36.77
CA GLU A 325 -16.34 -20.23 -37.30
C GLU A 325 -17.55 -19.73 -36.50
N VAL A 326 -18.74 -19.90 -37.06
CA VAL A 326 -19.99 -19.58 -36.36
C VAL A 326 -20.08 -20.40 -35.07
N GLY A 327 -20.39 -19.69 -33.98
CA GLY A 327 -20.49 -20.24 -32.63
C GLY A 327 -19.22 -20.16 -31.80
N ASP A 328 -18.08 -19.79 -32.39
CA ASP A 328 -16.86 -19.50 -31.65
C ASP A 328 -17.02 -18.27 -30.76
N VAL A 329 -16.30 -18.26 -29.63
CA VAL A 329 -16.21 -17.09 -28.76
C VAL A 329 -14.89 -16.39 -28.98
N VAL A 330 -14.94 -15.08 -29.27
CA VAL A 330 -13.77 -14.30 -29.69
C VAL A 330 -13.52 -13.14 -28.75
N ARG A 331 -12.25 -12.79 -28.58
CA ARG A 331 -11.79 -11.57 -27.93
C ARG A 331 -11.44 -10.54 -29.01
N PHE A 332 -11.95 -9.32 -28.88
CA PHE A 332 -11.71 -8.25 -29.86
C PHE A 332 -11.48 -6.89 -29.19
N ASN A 333 -10.86 -5.97 -29.93
CA ASN A 333 -10.78 -4.55 -29.57
C ASN A 333 -12.12 -3.88 -29.85
N HIS A 334 -12.71 -3.22 -28.86
CA HIS A 334 -14.02 -2.60 -29.02
C HIS A 334 -13.96 -1.46 -30.05
N PRO A 335 -14.83 -1.45 -31.09
CA PRO A 335 -14.74 -0.48 -32.19
C PRO A 335 -14.99 0.96 -31.72
N SER A 336 -15.84 1.16 -30.71
CA SER A 336 -16.18 2.50 -30.19
C SER A 336 -15.34 2.97 -29.00
N PHE A 337 -14.55 2.10 -28.36
CA PHE A 337 -13.84 2.42 -27.12
C PHE A 337 -12.40 1.91 -27.19
N VAL A 338 -11.46 2.84 -27.43
CA VAL A 338 -10.03 2.53 -27.53
C VAL A 338 -9.52 1.97 -26.20
N GLY A 339 -8.72 0.90 -26.27
CA GLY A 339 -8.16 0.23 -25.09
C GLY A 339 -9.12 -0.71 -24.35
N VAL A 340 -10.38 -0.80 -24.78
CA VAL A 340 -11.37 -1.73 -24.23
C VAL A 340 -11.42 -3.00 -25.06
N HIS A 341 -11.45 -4.16 -24.40
CA HIS A 341 -11.60 -5.45 -25.04
C HIS A 341 -12.96 -6.07 -24.74
N GLY A 342 -13.60 -6.64 -25.76
CA GLY A 342 -14.86 -7.38 -25.63
C GLY A 342 -14.66 -8.87 -25.86
N ALA A 343 -15.53 -9.68 -25.23
CA ALA A 343 -15.72 -11.09 -25.53
C ALA A 343 -17.16 -11.31 -26.02
N LYS A 344 -17.35 -11.93 -27.18
CA LYS A 344 -18.66 -12.21 -27.79
C LYS A 344 -18.61 -13.49 -28.62
N ARG A 345 -19.78 -14.10 -28.86
CA ARG A 345 -19.95 -15.25 -29.73
C ARG A 345 -20.18 -14.81 -31.17
N ILE A 346 -19.60 -15.52 -32.13
CA ILE A 346 -19.81 -15.33 -33.57
C ILE A 346 -21.16 -15.91 -33.94
N ILE A 347 -22.03 -15.10 -34.52
CA ILE A 347 -23.36 -15.51 -34.99
C ILE A 347 -23.39 -15.57 -36.52
N GLY A 348 -22.59 -14.74 -37.21
CA GLY A 348 -22.47 -14.77 -38.66
C GLY A 348 -21.07 -14.36 -39.12
N MET A 349 -20.64 -14.97 -40.22
CA MET A 349 -19.39 -14.73 -40.93
C MET A 349 -19.64 -13.93 -42.22
N PRO A 350 -18.59 -13.43 -42.91
CA PRO A 350 -18.76 -12.69 -44.16
C PRO A 350 -19.70 -13.40 -45.15
N GLY A 351 -20.71 -12.68 -45.64
CA GLY A 351 -21.70 -13.19 -46.59
C GLY A 351 -22.95 -13.82 -45.95
N ASP A 352 -22.90 -14.20 -44.67
CA ASP A 352 -24.05 -14.77 -43.96
C ASP A 352 -25.19 -13.76 -43.80
N PHE A 353 -26.43 -14.26 -43.78
CA PHE A 353 -27.60 -13.46 -43.41
C PHE A 353 -27.95 -13.72 -41.95
N VAL A 354 -27.98 -12.66 -41.14
CA VAL A 354 -28.30 -12.73 -39.72
C VAL A 354 -29.45 -11.79 -39.36
N CYS A 355 -30.27 -12.21 -38.41
CA CYS A 355 -31.29 -11.33 -37.86
C CYS A 355 -30.65 -10.26 -36.97
N ARG A 356 -30.88 -8.99 -37.29
CA ARG A 356 -30.48 -7.85 -36.48
C ARG A 356 -31.58 -7.53 -35.48
N ASP A 357 -31.64 -8.30 -34.41
CA ASP A 357 -32.57 -8.04 -33.32
C ASP A 357 -32.31 -6.67 -32.68
N GLN A 358 -33.36 -6.11 -32.07
CA GLN A 358 -33.25 -4.86 -31.33
C GLN A 358 -32.22 -5.01 -30.20
N ALA A 359 -31.37 -4.00 -30.05
CA ALA A 359 -30.40 -3.93 -28.97
C ALA A 359 -31.07 -4.14 -27.59
N TYR A 360 -30.46 -4.97 -26.75
CA TYR A 360 -30.96 -5.32 -25.41
C TYR A 360 -32.30 -6.10 -25.38
N SER A 361 -32.85 -6.48 -26.53
CA SER A 361 -34.01 -7.37 -26.58
C SER A 361 -33.65 -8.78 -26.12
N THR A 362 -34.62 -9.44 -25.49
CA THR A 362 -34.59 -10.88 -25.16
C THR A 362 -35.15 -11.74 -26.29
N GLY A 363 -35.93 -11.15 -27.20
CA GLY A 363 -36.53 -11.83 -28.34
C GLY A 363 -35.55 -11.99 -29.49
N VAL A 364 -35.43 -13.22 -30.00
CA VAL A 364 -34.65 -13.54 -31.20
C VAL A 364 -35.60 -13.68 -32.38
N GLY A 365 -35.43 -12.86 -33.42
CA GLY A 365 -36.25 -12.92 -34.63
C GLY A 365 -37.65 -12.32 -34.52
N GLU A 366 -37.96 -11.57 -33.45
CA GLU A 366 -39.29 -10.95 -33.27
C GLU A 366 -39.57 -9.83 -34.27
N GLN A 367 -38.54 -9.12 -34.72
CA GLN A 367 -38.59 -8.19 -35.84
C GLN A 367 -37.52 -8.59 -36.85
N PRO A 368 -37.89 -9.24 -37.97
CA PRO A 368 -36.94 -9.85 -38.90
C PRO A 368 -36.27 -8.79 -39.78
N ASP A 369 -35.43 -7.97 -39.17
CA ASP A 369 -34.53 -7.08 -39.89
C ASP A 369 -33.26 -7.86 -40.22
N MET A 370 -33.22 -8.45 -41.40
CA MET A 370 -32.10 -9.27 -41.85
C MET A 370 -30.99 -8.38 -42.41
N ILE A 371 -29.77 -8.62 -41.96
CA ILE A 371 -28.56 -7.99 -42.51
C ILE A 371 -27.65 -9.06 -43.08
N GLN A 372 -27.12 -8.81 -44.28
CA GLN A 372 -25.98 -9.57 -44.79
C GLN A 372 -24.70 -9.05 -44.15
N VAL A 373 -23.93 -9.94 -43.52
CA VAL A 373 -22.65 -9.58 -42.91
C VAL A 373 -21.67 -9.15 -44.00
N PRO A 374 -21.15 -7.91 -43.98
CA PRO A 374 -20.25 -7.41 -45.01
C PRO A 374 -18.95 -8.22 -45.09
N GLU A 375 -18.33 -8.20 -46.26
CA GLU A 375 -16.99 -8.76 -46.44
C GLU A 375 -15.99 -8.19 -45.43
N GLY A 376 -15.15 -9.06 -44.87
CA GLY A 376 -14.17 -8.72 -43.85
C GLY A 376 -14.75 -8.42 -42.45
N HIS A 377 -16.03 -8.66 -42.21
CA HIS A 377 -16.69 -8.46 -40.91
C HIS A 377 -17.31 -9.76 -40.37
N ALA A 378 -17.55 -9.81 -39.07
CA ALA A 378 -18.33 -10.86 -38.41
C ALA A 378 -19.45 -10.22 -37.59
N PHE A 379 -20.59 -10.89 -37.46
CA PHE A 379 -21.64 -10.47 -36.55
C PHE A 379 -21.47 -11.18 -35.21
N VAL A 380 -21.30 -10.40 -34.13
CA VAL A 380 -21.01 -10.94 -32.79
C VAL A 380 -22.09 -10.58 -31.80
N VAL A 381 -22.50 -11.51 -30.95
CA VAL A 381 -23.55 -11.34 -29.93
C VAL A 381 -23.10 -11.96 -28.61
N GLY A 382 -23.50 -11.36 -27.49
CA GLY A 382 -23.22 -11.92 -26.16
C GLY A 382 -24.31 -12.89 -25.75
N ASP A 383 -23.93 -13.96 -25.06
CA ASP A 383 -24.87 -15.01 -24.63
C ASP A 383 -25.92 -14.47 -23.63
N ASN A 384 -25.62 -13.38 -22.90
CA ASN A 384 -26.57 -12.67 -22.06
C ASN A 384 -27.22 -11.52 -22.84
N LEU A 385 -28.19 -11.84 -23.70
CA LEU A 385 -28.84 -10.93 -24.64
C LEU A 385 -29.23 -9.55 -24.06
N PRO A 386 -29.94 -9.44 -22.91
CA PRO A 386 -30.36 -8.14 -22.37
C PRO A 386 -29.21 -7.33 -21.75
N TRP A 387 -28.07 -7.96 -21.44
CA TRP A 387 -26.91 -7.33 -20.80
C TRP A 387 -25.68 -7.31 -21.70
N SER A 388 -25.89 -7.47 -23.00
CA SER A 388 -24.81 -7.50 -23.98
C SER A 388 -24.85 -6.25 -24.87
N ARG A 389 -23.72 -5.53 -24.90
CA ARG A 389 -23.43 -4.53 -25.93
C ARG A 389 -22.61 -5.19 -27.02
N ASP A 390 -23.21 -5.36 -28.20
CA ASP A 390 -22.67 -6.22 -29.27
C ASP A 390 -23.04 -5.70 -30.67
N SER A 391 -22.98 -6.55 -31.71
CA SER A 391 -23.24 -6.11 -33.09
C SER A 391 -24.65 -5.56 -33.31
N ARG A 392 -25.61 -5.84 -32.43
CA ARG A 392 -26.93 -5.18 -32.43
C ARG A 392 -26.84 -3.68 -32.08
N ASN A 393 -25.79 -3.26 -31.39
CA ASN A 393 -25.54 -1.86 -31.01
C ASN A 393 -24.59 -1.15 -31.97
N PHE A 394 -23.46 -1.76 -32.31
CA PHE A 394 -22.38 -1.11 -33.07
C PHE A 394 -22.22 -1.63 -34.50
N GLY A 395 -23.06 -2.59 -34.92
CA GLY A 395 -23.00 -3.21 -36.24
C GLY A 395 -21.99 -4.36 -36.34
N PRO A 396 -21.79 -4.91 -37.56
CA PRO A 396 -20.81 -5.95 -37.81
C PRO A 396 -19.39 -5.54 -37.36
N LEU A 397 -18.67 -6.47 -36.73
CA LEU A 397 -17.32 -6.27 -36.20
C LEU A 397 -16.27 -6.57 -37.28
N PRO A 398 -15.36 -5.64 -37.62
CA PRO A 398 -14.25 -5.93 -38.52
C PRO A 398 -13.39 -7.09 -37.99
N LEU A 399 -13.11 -8.09 -38.83
CA LEU A 399 -12.30 -9.25 -38.44
C LEU A 399 -10.91 -8.86 -37.93
N GLY A 400 -10.35 -7.75 -38.46
CA GLY A 400 -9.07 -7.19 -38.02
C GLY A 400 -9.03 -6.73 -36.55
N LEU A 401 -10.19 -6.48 -35.92
CA LEU A 401 -10.26 -6.15 -34.49
C LEU A 401 -10.26 -7.40 -33.60
N ILE A 402 -10.37 -8.61 -34.17
CA ILE A 402 -10.33 -9.85 -33.41
C ILE A 402 -8.88 -10.16 -33.02
N ASN A 403 -8.64 -10.22 -31.71
CA ASN A 403 -7.32 -10.43 -31.13
C ASN A 403 -7.04 -11.90 -30.85
N GLY A 404 -8.06 -12.76 -30.83
CA GLY A 404 -7.93 -14.21 -30.65
C GLY A 404 -9.25 -14.91 -30.33
N LYS A 405 -9.23 -16.24 -30.35
CA LYS A 405 -10.35 -17.12 -30.00
C LYS A 405 -10.24 -17.56 -28.54
N ILE A 406 -11.31 -17.43 -27.77
CA ILE A 406 -11.36 -17.91 -26.39
C ILE A 406 -11.65 -19.41 -26.43
N ILE A 407 -10.69 -20.21 -25.96
CA ILE A 407 -10.71 -21.67 -26.12
C ILE A 407 -11.02 -22.42 -24.82
N ALA A 408 -10.72 -21.84 -23.66
CA ALA A 408 -11.00 -22.49 -22.38
C ALA A 408 -11.18 -21.48 -21.25
N ARG A 409 -11.95 -21.86 -20.23
CA ARG A 409 -11.89 -21.27 -18.89
C ARG A 409 -10.91 -22.10 -18.08
N ILE A 410 -9.85 -21.47 -17.55
CA ILE A 410 -8.76 -22.15 -16.81
C ILE A 410 -8.78 -21.89 -15.30
N TRP A 411 -9.60 -20.95 -14.83
CA TRP A 411 -9.82 -20.67 -13.42
C TRP A 411 -11.27 -20.19 -13.20
N PRO A 412 -11.93 -20.52 -12.07
CA PRO A 412 -11.44 -21.36 -10.95
C PRO A 412 -11.31 -22.85 -11.32
N PRO A 413 -10.43 -23.63 -10.64
CA PRO A 413 -10.14 -25.02 -11.03
C PRO A 413 -11.38 -25.92 -11.03
N SER A 414 -12.34 -25.66 -10.14
CA SER A 414 -13.62 -26.39 -10.05
C SER A 414 -14.53 -26.22 -11.27
N LYS A 415 -14.23 -25.25 -12.14
CA LYS A 415 -15.01 -24.90 -13.32
C LYS A 415 -14.17 -24.96 -14.60
N MET A 416 -12.98 -25.54 -14.58
CA MET A 416 -12.09 -25.55 -15.73
C MET A 416 -12.68 -26.36 -16.90
N GLU A 417 -12.90 -25.73 -18.06
CA GLU A 417 -13.53 -26.38 -19.21
C GLU A 417 -13.13 -25.74 -20.54
N TRP A 418 -13.17 -26.52 -21.62
CA TRP A 418 -13.05 -26.03 -22.99
C TRP A 418 -14.35 -25.34 -23.43
N VAL A 419 -14.23 -24.19 -24.07
CA VAL A 419 -15.38 -23.46 -24.61
C VAL A 419 -15.96 -24.24 -25.78
N GLN A 420 -17.20 -24.70 -25.64
CA GLN A 420 -17.91 -25.45 -26.66
C GLN A 420 -18.69 -24.51 -27.59
N ASN A 421 -18.84 -24.96 -28.85
CA ASN A 421 -19.81 -24.36 -29.75
C ASN A 421 -21.21 -24.84 -29.38
N THR A 422 -22.08 -23.91 -28.98
CA THR A 422 -23.47 -24.21 -28.56
C THR A 422 -24.47 -23.99 -29.69
N MET A 423 -24.04 -23.51 -30.86
CA MET A 423 -24.89 -23.29 -32.02
C MET A 423 -25.18 -24.63 -32.70
N LYS A 424 -26.44 -24.83 -33.07
CA LYS A 424 -26.87 -25.98 -33.88
C LYS A 424 -27.39 -25.46 -35.23
N PRO A 425 -27.17 -26.19 -36.32
CA PRO A 425 -27.86 -25.92 -37.57
C PRO A 425 -29.38 -25.88 -37.32
N ALA A 426 -30.06 -24.95 -37.96
CA ALA A 426 -31.52 -24.93 -37.92
C ALA A 426 -32.06 -26.19 -38.62
N GLU A 427 -32.93 -26.92 -37.94
CA GLU A 427 -33.76 -27.95 -38.57
C GLU A 427 -34.83 -27.19 -39.36
N LEU A 428 -34.62 -27.10 -40.68
CA LEU A 428 -35.60 -26.52 -41.60
C LEU A 428 -36.49 -27.67 -42.07
N ASP A 429 -37.75 -27.65 -41.66
CA ASP A 429 -38.79 -28.57 -42.15
C ASP A 429 -39.11 -28.33 -43.65
#